data_AF-A0A9E4YW68-F1
#
_entry.id   AF-A0A9E4YW68-F1
#
_cell.length_a   1.000
_cell.length_b   1.000
_cell.length_c   1.000
_cell.angle_alpha   90.00
_cell.angle_beta   90.00
_cell.angle_gamma   90.00
#
_symmetry.space_group_name_H-M   'P 1'
#
loop_
_entity.id
_entity.type
_entity.pdbx_description
1 polymer ?
#
loop_
_entity_poly.entity_id
_entity_poly.type
_entity_poly.pdbx_seq_one_letter_code
_entity_poly.pdbx_strand_id
1 'polypeptide(L)'
;MVSESGADEAALFKSYGELKPLNPELATQMLKEAKEIMDSSGIQFFLRQGTCLGAVRDQAFIPWDDDLDLGCVIGLNGLTEEMIAPVLDVFRDRGYFVSVENNDRWIAAGMMKSSLRIDLTFFRIINDSIFHFPLIWVPARLFSNLKEIEFMGDKYLVPNPPEEYLEAKYGPNWITPKEDYERDVLDQVAKSTDNKVEPSRGQSPTKFRVLNQRHELVRGAEVSVVGLGEALTNDDGYVEFGLPIKDFYALVIKFDDHEEILYQELLTPGASYVYTPDPSTKNGRCMVLSEE
;
A
#
# COMPACT_ATOMS: atom_id res chain seq x y z
N MET A 1 -19.17 23.07 -5.72
CA MET A 1 -19.29 23.13 -4.25
C MET A 1 -18.22 22.18 -3.74
N VAL A 2 -17.06 22.72 -3.42
CA VAL A 2 -15.92 21.96 -2.88
C VAL A 2 -16.32 21.63 -1.44
N SER A 3 -16.51 20.35 -1.14
CA SER A 3 -16.75 19.89 0.23
C SER A 3 -15.58 20.32 1.11
N GLU A 4 -15.93 20.66 2.34
CA GLU A 4 -15.03 21.06 3.42
C GLU A 4 -13.82 20.12 3.48
N SER A 5 -12.64 20.63 3.11
CA SER A 5 -11.45 19.82 2.80
C SER A 5 -11.02 18.84 3.90
N GLY A 6 -11.40 19.08 5.15
CA GLY A 6 -11.06 18.20 6.28
C GLY A 6 -11.94 16.95 6.39
N ALA A 7 -13.18 16.95 5.89
CA ALA A 7 -14.06 15.79 6.01
C ALA A 7 -13.64 14.66 5.05
N ASP A 8 -13.29 15.01 3.82
CA ASP A 8 -12.83 14.04 2.81
C ASP A 8 -11.42 13.54 3.12
N GLU A 9 -10.54 14.40 3.67
CA GLU A 9 -9.25 13.99 4.20
C GLU A 9 -9.41 12.97 5.33
N ALA A 10 -10.26 13.27 6.31
CA ALA A 10 -10.56 12.33 7.40
C ALA A 10 -11.19 11.02 6.88
N ALA A 11 -12.04 11.08 5.86
CA ALA A 11 -12.61 9.90 5.23
C ALA A 11 -11.55 9.04 4.53
N LEU A 12 -10.60 9.67 3.82
CA LEU A 12 -9.47 8.96 3.21
C LEU A 12 -8.61 8.27 4.27
N PHE A 13 -8.15 8.99 5.28
CA PHE A 13 -7.30 8.40 6.33
C PHE A 13 -8.02 7.29 7.09
N LYS A 14 -9.32 7.48 7.37
CA LYS A 14 -10.16 6.46 7.98
C LYS A 14 -10.27 5.19 7.12
N SER A 15 -10.32 5.33 5.80
CA SER A 15 -10.43 4.18 4.90
C SER A 15 -9.21 3.26 4.92
N TYR A 16 -8.02 3.77 5.26
CA TYR A 16 -6.82 2.94 5.39
C TYR A 16 -6.85 1.99 6.60
N GLY A 17 -7.64 2.29 7.64
CA GLY A 17 -7.79 1.43 8.82
C GLY A 17 -9.11 0.68 8.89
N GLU A 18 -10.20 1.25 8.34
CA GLU A 18 -11.50 0.60 8.24
C GLU A 18 -11.71 0.02 6.83
N LEU A 19 -11.00 -1.07 6.53
CA LEU A 19 -11.11 -1.77 5.26
C LEU A 19 -12.54 -2.27 5.06
N LYS A 20 -13.20 -1.80 4.00
CA LYS A 20 -14.57 -2.18 3.64
C LYS A 20 -14.55 -2.67 2.21
N PRO A 21 -15.11 -3.87 1.92
CA PRO A 21 -15.19 -4.36 0.57
C PRO A 21 -15.77 -3.31 -0.38
N LEU A 22 -15.09 -3.08 -1.49
CA LEU A 22 -15.55 -2.17 -2.53
C LEU A 22 -16.92 -2.63 -3.08
N ASN A 23 -17.74 -1.68 -3.50
CA ASN A 23 -18.93 -2.00 -4.28
C ASN A 23 -18.52 -2.17 -5.76
N PRO A 24 -18.73 -3.35 -6.40
CA PRO A 24 -18.24 -3.61 -7.75
C PRO A 24 -18.81 -2.68 -8.82
N GLU A 25 -20.08 -2.25 -8.69
CA GLU A 25 -20.70 -1.33 -9.64
C GLU A 25 -20.08 0.07 -9.57
N LEU A 26 -19.90 0.59 -8.35
CA LEU A 26 -19.24 1.87 -8.09
C LEU A 26 -17.77 1.83 -8.53
N ALA A 27 -17.06 0.75 -8.21
CA ALA A 27 -15.67 0.56 -8.63
C ALA A 27 -15.53 0.49 -10.15
N THR A 28 -16.45 -0.18 -10.84
CA THR A 28 -16.50 -0.17 -12.31
C THR A 28 -16.70 1.24 -12.86
N GLN A 29 -17.63 2.01 -12.28
CA GLN A 29 -17.89 3.38 -12.70
C GLN A 29 -16.67 4.29 -12.48
N MET A 30 -16.04 4.20 -11.31
CA MET A 30 -14.89 5.02 -10.95
C MET A 30 -13.63 4.65 -11.73
N LEU A 31 -13.44 3.35 -12.03
CA LEU A 31 -12.34 2.90 -12.88
C LEU A 31 -12.50 3.42 -14.32
N LYS A 32 -13.72 3.45 -14.87
CA LYS A 32 -14.01 4.05 -16.18
C LYS A 32 -13.79 5.56 -16.18
N GLU A 33 -14.21 6.27 -15.13
CA GLU A 33 -13.98 7.70 -15.02
C GLU A 33 -12.47 8.03 -14.90
N ALA A 34 -11.72 7.27 -14.10
CA ALA A 34 -10.27 7.40 -14.02
C ALA A 34 -9.62 7.16 -15.39
N LYS A 35 -10.08 6.13 -16.12
CA LYS A 35 -9.63 5.87 -17.49
C LYS A 35 -9.88 7.05 -18.42
N GLU A 36 -11.09 7.62 -18.43
CA GLU A 36 -11.43 8.78 -19.25
C GLU A 36 -10.51 9.98 -18.94
N ILE A 37 -10.25 10.26 -17.66
CA ILE A 37 -9.38 11.36 -17.22
C ILE A 37 -7.94 11.14 -17.72
N MET A 38 -7.41 9.94 -17.48
CA MET A 38 -6.03 9.59 -17.84
C MET A 38 -5.83 9.56 -19.36
N ASP A 39 -6.76 8.95 -20.10
CA ASP A 39 -6.74 8.90 -21.58
C ASP A 39 -6.82 10.31 -22.18
N SER A 40 -7.68 11.19 -21.65
CA SER A 40 -7.79 12.59 -22.10
C SER A 40 -6.53 13.42 -21.85
N SER A 41 -5.73 13.00 -20.85
CA SER A 41 -4.44 13.60 -20.51
C SER A 41 -3.27 12.94 -21.23
N GLY A 42 -3.52 11.92 -22.05
CA GLY A 42 -2.49 11.16 -22.76
C GLY A 42 -1.61 10.31 -21.84
N ILE A 43 -2.07 9.97 -20.63
CA ILE A 43 -1.31 9.20 -19.65
C ILE A 43 -1.80 7.75 -19.65
N GLN A 44 -0.90 6.83 -19.97
CA GLN A 44 -1.17 5.40 -19.80
C GLN A 44 -0.95 4.98 -18.34
N PHE A 45 -1.98 4.39 -17.75
CA PHE A 45 -1.90 3.76 -16.43
C PHE A 45 -2.15 2.25 -16.55
N PHE A 46 -1.74 1.50 -15.54
CA PHE A 46 -1.97 0.07 -15.42
C PHE A 46 -2.66 -0.28 -14.11
N LEU A 47 -3.45 -1.35 -14.11
CA LEU A 47 -3.99 -1.94 -12.88
C LEU A 47 -2.85 -2.58 -12.11
N ARG A 48 -2.86 -2.45 -10.79
CA ARG A 48 -1.79 -2.98 -9.91
C ARG A 48 -2.40 -3.62 -8.64
N GLN A 49 -1.60 -4.26 -7.77
CA GLN A 49 -2.04 -5.03 -6.58
C GLN A 49 -3.34 -5.83 -6.76
N GLY A 50 -4.30 -5.68 -5.84
CA GLY A 50 -5.56 -6.42 -5.76
C GLY A 50 -6.40 -6.20 -7.00
N THR A 51 -6.41 -4.97 -7.54
CA THR A 51 -7.12 -4.68 -8.79
C THR A 51 -6.56 -5.46 -9.98
N CYS A 52 -5.22 -5.53 -10.13
CA CYS A 52 -4.58 -6.35 -11.16
C CYS A 52 -4.80 -7.86 -10.93
N LEU A 53 -4.63 -8.29 -9.67
CA LEU A 53 -4.78 -9.68 -9.27
C LEU A 53 -6.20 -10.18 -9.58
N GLY A 54 -7.22 -9.43 -9.18
CA GLY A 54 -8.62 -9.73 -9.49
C GLY A 54 -8.89 -9.74 -10.99
N ALA A 55 -8.41 -8.74 -11.72
CA ALA A 55 -8.61 -8.66 -13.16
C ALA A 55 -7.98 -9.85 -13.93
N VAL A 56 -6.79 -10.30 -13.52
CA VAL A 56 -6.06 -11.38 -14.18
C VAL A 56 -6.52 -12.77 -13.72
N ARG A 57 -6.71 -12.97 -12.42
CA ARG A 57 -7.04 -14.28 -11.82
C ARG A 57 -8.53 -14.57 -11.88
N ASP A 58 -9.35 -13.62 -11.44
CA ASP A 58 -10.78 -13.83 -11.20
C ASP A 58 -11.65 -13.27 -12.34
N GLN A 59 -11.06 -12.41 -13.18
CA GLN A 59 -11.78 -11.57 -14.13
C GLN A 59 -12.89 -10.74 -13.46
N ALA A 60 -12.69 -10.44 -12.17
CA ALA A 60 -13.60 -9.75 -11.27
C ALA A 60 -12.81 -8.94 -10.23
N PHE A 61 -13.46 -8.00 -9.54
CA PHE A 61 -12.86 -7.44 -8.31
C PHE A 61 -12.80 -8.51 -7.23
N ILE A 62 -11.76 -8.48 -6.39
CA ILE A 62 -11.63 -9.42 -5.28
C ILE A 62 -12.72 -9.11 -4.25
N PRO A 63 -13.46 -10.11 -3.73
CA PRO A 63 -14.62 -9.85 -2.86
C PRO A 63 -14.33 -9.11 -1.55
N TRP A 64 -13.07 -9.12 -1.10
CA TRP A 64 -12.60 -8.47 0.13
C TRP A 64 -11.65 -7.29 -0.14
N ASP A 65 -11.37 -6.94 -1.41
CA ASP A 65 -10.61 -5.74 -1.76
C ASP A 65 -11.40 -4.49 -1.36
N ASP A 66 -10.72 -3.46 -0.86
CA ASP A 66 -11.35 -2.25 -0.33
C ASP A 66 -11.17 -1.01 -1.23
N ASP A 67 -10.35 -1.09 -2.28
CA ASP A 67 -10.00 0.05 -3.12
C ASP A 67 -9.70 -0.31 -4.59
N LEU A 68 -9.27 0.70 -5.35
CA LEU A 68 -8.70 0.54 -6.69
C LEU A 68 -7.24 0.98 -6.69
N ASP A 69 -6.34 0.08 -7.06
CA ASP A 69 -4.94 0.43 -7.22
C ASP A 69 -4.56 0.66 -8.69
N LEU A 70 -4.06 1.86 -8.98
CA LEU A 70 -3.62 2.30 -10.30
C LEU A 70 -2.15 2.71 -10.28
N GLY A 71 -1.42 2.41 -11.35
CA GLY A 71 0.01 2.71 -11.46
C GLY A 71 0.37 3.40 -12.77
N CYS A 72 1.36 4.28 -12.72
CA CYS A 72 2.08 4.82 -13.87
C CYS A 72 3.58 4.82 -13.58
N VAL A 73 4.44 4.79 -14.60
CA VAL A 73 5.91 4.87 -14.40
C VAL A 73 6.46 6.11 -15.09
N ILE A 74 7.06 7.01 -14.31
CA ILE A 74 7.66 8.25 -14.81
C ILE A 74 8.81 7.89 -15.76
N GLY A 75 8.78 8.45 -16.97
CA GLY A 75 9.75 8.17 -18.03
C GLY A 75 9.41 6.99 -18.95
N LEU A 76 8.35 6.22 -18.65
CA LEU A 76 7.81 5.20 -19.56
C LEU A 76 6.48 5.65 -20.17
N ASN A 77 6.13 5.06 -21.31
CA ASN A 77 4.82 5.24 -21.96
C ASN A 77 4.42 6.72 -22.19
N GLY A 78 5.42 7.60 -22.36
CA GLY A 78 5.21 9.03 -22.60
C GLY A 78 4.95 9.88 -21.35
N LEU A 79 4.87 9.29 -20.15
CA LEU A 79 4.64 10.04 -18.92
C LEU A 79 5.89 10.83 -18.51
N THR A 80 5.72 12.13 -18.28
CA THR A 80 6.70 12.99 -17.60
C THR A 80 6.14 13.50 -16.27
N GLU A 81 7.02 13.90 -15.35
CA GLU A 81 6.62 14.40 -14.03
C GLU A 81 5.77 15.69 -14.12
N GLU A 82 5.99 16.52 -15.15
CA GLU A 82 5.21 17.73 -15.42
C GLU A 82 3.73 17.47 -15.73
N MET A 83 3.38 16.27 -16.18
CA MET A 83 2.00 15.89 -16.49
C MET A 83 1.19 15.50 -15.24
N ILE A 84 1.85 15.25 -14.10
CA ILE A 84 1.22 14.72 -12.89
C ILE A 84 0.31 15.74 -12.22
N ALA A 85 0.80 16.95 -11.95
CA ALA A 85 -0.03 17.98 -11.30
C ALA A 85 -1.29 18.33 -12.13
N PRO A 86 -1.20 18.56 -13.46
CA PRO A 86 -2.38 18.79 -14.29
C PRO A 86 -3.42 17.67 -14.24
N VAL A 87 -3.02 16.40 -14.31
CA VAL A 87 -4.01 15.30 -14.30
C VAL A 87 -4.69 15.18 -12.93
N LEU A 88 -3.95 15.41 -11.84
CA LEU A 88 -4.53 15.43 -10.49
C LEU A 88 -5.50 16.60 -10.30
N ASP A 89 -5.26 17.75 -10.94
CA ASP A 89 -6.23 18.85 -10.96
C ASP A 89 -7.52 18.47 -11.71
N VAL A 90 -7.43 17.70 -12.80
CA VAL A 90 -8.62 17.18 -13.48
C VAL A 90 -9.42 16.22 -12.58
N PHE A 91 -8.75 15.37 -11.78
CA PHE A 91 -9.43 14.56 -10.77
C PHE A 91 -10.16 15.45 -9.74
N ARG A 92 -9.51 16.50 -9.24
CA ARG A 92 -10.16 17.46 -8.32
C ARG A 92 -11.37 18.13 -8.95
N ASP A 93 -11.27 18.57 -10.20
CA ASP A 93 -12.38 19.16 -10.95
C ASP A 93 -13.54 18.19 -11.18
N ARG A 94 -13.25 16.88 -11.22
CA ARG A 94 -14.23 15.79 -11.27
C ARG A 94 -14.77 15.39 -9.90
N GLY A 95 -14.45 16.15 -8.85
CA GLY A 95 -15.00 15.98 -7.51
C GLY A 95 -14.31 14.89 -6.68
N TYR A 96 -13.09 14.51 -7.05
CA TYR A 96 -12.25 13.68 -6.19
C TYR A 96 -11.58 14.56 -5.14
N PHE A 97 -11.56 14.10 -3.89
CA PHE A 97 -10.54 14.54 -2.96
C PHE A 97 -9.21 13.86 -3.34
N VAL A 98 -8.12 14.61 -3.31
CA VAL A 98 -6.79 14.15 -3.74
C VAL A 98 -5.73 14.60 -2.73
N SER A 99 -5.23 13.65 -1.93
CA SER A 99 -4.06 13.83 -1.07
C SER A 99 -2.82 13.33 -1.78
N VAL A 100 -1.77 14.15 -1.84
CA VAL A 100 -0.54 13.83 -2.57
C VAL A 100 0.63 13.71 -1.63
N GLU A 101 1.33 12.59 -1.73
CA GLU A 101 2.59 12.32 -1.04
C GLU A 101 3.69 12.03 -2.06
N ASN A 102 4.94 12.31 -1.69
CA ASN A 102 6.09 12.15 -2.59
C ASN A 102 7.34 11.81 -1.78
N ASN A 103 8.13 10.87 -2.30
CA ASN A 103 9.47 10.56 -1.82
C ASN A 103 10.37 10.18 -3.01
N ASP A 104 11.62 9.79 -2.81
CA ASP A 104 12.53 9.50 -3.92
C ASP A 104 12.11 8.29 -4.80
N ARG A 105 11.12 7.49 -4.38
CA ARG A 105 10.66 6.28 -5.07
C ARG A 105 9.38 6.50 -5.87
N TRP A 106 8.51 7.42 -5.45
CA TRP A 106 7.19 7.61 -6.06
C TRP A 106 6.56 8.96 -5.72
N ILE A 107 5.55 9.34 -6.51
CA ILE A 107 4.51 10.30 -6.14
C ILE A 107 3.20 9.50 -6.04
N ALA A 108 2.49 9.55 -4.93
CA ALA A 108 1.24 8.82 -4.73
C ALA A 108 0.12 9.81 -4.47
N ALA A 109 -1.02 9.56 -5.11
CA ALA A 109 -2.26 10.27 -4.89
C ALA A 109 -3.26 9.29 -4.27
N GLY A 110 -3.47 9.41 -2.96
CA GLY A 110 -4.59 8.79 -2.28
C GLY A 110 -5.83 9.62 -2.56
N MET A 111 -6.82 9.01 -3.22
CA MET A 111 -8.01 9.72 -3.68
C MET A 111 -9.27 9.12 -3.10
N MET A 112 -10.25 9.97 -2.83
CA MET A 112 -11.56 9.57 -2.34
C MET A 112 -12.63 10.26 -3.17
N LYS A 113 -13.62 9.49 -3.62
CA LYS A 113 -14.86 10.02 -4.19
C LYS A 113 -16.01 9.09 -3.80
N SER A 114 -17.11 9.70 -3.36
CA SER A 114 -18.20 8.96 -2.72
C SER A 114 -17.70 8.17 -1.51
N SER A 115 -17.62 6.85 -1.59
CA SER A 115 -17.15 5.98 -0.50
C SER A 115 -16.03 5.04 -0.93
N LEU A 116 -15.42 5.26 -2.10
CA LEU A 116 -14.39 4.40 -2.66
C LEU A 116 -13.06 5.13 -2.73
N ARG A 117 -12.02 4.45 -2.21
CA ARG A 117 -10.63 4.87 -2.32
C ARG A 117 -10.05 4.46 -3.68
N ILE A 118 -9.25 5.33 -4.27
CA ILE A 118 -8.36 5.00 -5.40
C ILE A 118 -6.95 5.43 -5.02
N ASP A 119 -6.02 4.49 -5.11
CA ASP A 119 -4.59 4.74 -4.92
C ASP A 119 -3.91 4.81 -6.28
N LEU A 120 -3.58 6.02 -6.72
CA LEU A 120 -2.86 6.27 -7.98
C LEU A 120 -1.40 6.57 -7.68
N THR A 121 -0.50 5.68 -8.09
CA THR A 121 0.95 5.82 -7.86
C THR A 121 1.71 6.09 -9.14
N PHE A 122 2.55 7.12 -9.14
CA PHE A 122 3.52 7.44 -10.18
C PHE A 122 4.92 7.01 -9.72
N PHE A 123 5.39 5.87 -10.21
CA PHE A 123 6.65 5.26 -9.80
C PHE A 123 7.85 5.91 -10.48
N ARG A 124 8.96 6.05 -9.74
CA ARG A 124 10.28 6.37 -10.28
C ARG A 124 11.07 5.07 -10.48
N ILE A 125 11.83 4.99 -11.57
CA ILE A 125 12.73 3.87 -11.83
C ILE A 125 14.02 4.07 -11.05
N ILE A 126 14.39 3.08 -10.23
CA ILE A 126 15.63 3.04 -9.47
C ILE A 126 16.30 1.70 -9.77
N ASN A 127 17.52 1.73 -10.27
CA ASN A 127 18.29 0.52 -10.64
C ASN A 127 17.45 -0.48 -11.48
N ASP A 128 16.84 0.02 -12.57
CA ASP A 128 15.99 -0.74 -13.49
C ASP A 128 14.74 -1.39 -12.85
N SER A 129 14.33 -0.95 -11.67
CA SER A 129 13.18 -1.47 -10.93
C SER A 129 12.28 -0.34 -10.41
N ILE A 130 11.04 -0.68 -10.07
CA ILE A 130 10.10 0.21 -9.36
C ILE A 130 9.71 -0.40 -8.01
N PHE A 131 9.48 0.47 -7.04
CA PHE A 131 9.15 0.08 -5.67
C PHE A 131 7.66 -0.19 -5.51
N HIS A 132 7.31 -1.35 -4.95
CA HIS A 132 5.97 -1.67 -4.46
C HIS A 132 6.03 -1.96 -2.96
N PHE A 133 5.11 -1.38 -2.20
CA PHE A 133 4.99 -1.60 -0.76
C PHE A 133 4.77 -3.10 -0.41
N PRO A 134 5.27 -3.62 0.73
CA PRO A 134 6.13 -2.92 1.69
C PRO A 134 7.56 -2.74 1.23
N LEU A 135 8.17 -3.69 0.51
CA LEU A 135 9.56 -3.62 0.04
C LEU A 135 9.77 -4.62 -1.11
N ILE A 136 9.01 -4.49 -2.19
CA ILE A 136 9.12 -5.37 -3.35
C ILE A 136 9.58 -4.53 -4.53
N TRP A 137 10.77 -4.86 -5.06
CA TRP A 137 11.31 -4.23 -6.25
C TRP A 137 10.94 -5.06 -7.47
N VAL A 138 10.19 -4.45 -8.38
CA VAL A 138 9.71 -5.11 -9.59
C VAL A 138 10.48 -4.54 -10.79
N PRO A 139 11.02 -5.38 -11.70
CA PRO A 139 11.73 -4.91 -12.88
C PRO A 139 10.89 -3.95 -13.75
N ALA A 140 11.45 -2.78 -14.06
CA ALA A 140 10.78 -1.73 -14.84
C ALA A 140 10.39 -2.21 -16.25
N ARG A 141 11.07 -3.23 -16.79
CA ARG A 141 10.74 -3.87 -18.08
C ARG A 141 9.32 -4.42 -18.16
N LEU A 142 8.70 -4.77 -17.02
CA LEU A 142 7.31 -5.25 -17.00
C LEU A 142 6.31 -4.15 -17.34
N PHE A 143 6.72 -2.89 -17.32
CA PHE A 143 5.86 -1.72 -17.48
C PHE A 143 6.14 -0.93 -18.76
N SER A 144 7.20 -1.26 -19.51
CA SER A 144 7.56 -0.57 -20.75
C SER A 144 6.70 -0.96 -21.96
N ASN A 145 6.07 -2.13 -21.92
CA ASN A 145 5.14 -2.60 -22.95
C ASN A 145 3.98 -3.33 -22.28
N LEU A 146 3.05 -2.56 -21.71
CA LEU A 146 1.92 -3.08 -20.96
C LEU A 146 1.03 -4.00 -21.81
N LYS A 147 0.41 -4.97 -21.16
CA LYS A 147 -0.52 -5.93 -21.79
C LYS A 147 -1.94 -5.42 -21.65
N GLU A 148 -2.68 -5.36 -22.76
CA GLU A 148 -4.12 -5.06 -22.75
C GLU A 148 -4.93 -6.30 -22.36
N ILE A 149 -5.92 -6.10 -21.48
CA ILE A 149 -6.90 -7.11 -21.06
C ILE A 149 -8.32 -6.52 -21.07
N GLU A 150 -9.33 -7.39 -21.22
CA GLU A 150 -10.74 -7.03 -21.02
C GLU A 150 -11.08 -7.16 -19.52
N PHE A 151 -11.64 -6.11 -18.93
CA PHE A 151 -12.07 -6.13 -17.53
C PHE A 151 -13.25 -5.17 -17.33
N MET A 152 -14.31 -5.61 -16.65
CA MET A 152 -15.53 -4.81 -16.38
C MET A 152 -16.14 -4.12 -17.63
N GLY A 153 -16.04 -4.81 -18.78
CA GLY A 153 -16.61 -4.37 -20.06
C GLY A 153 -15.85 -3.24 -20.76
N ASP A 154 -14.57 -3.04 -20.43
CA ASP A 154 -13.66 -2.14 -21.15
C ASP A 154 -12.23 -2.72 -21.16
N LYS A 155 -11.32 -2.06 -21.88
CA LYS A 155 -9.92 -2.46 -22.02
C LYS A 155 -9.03 -1.70 -21.05
N TYR A 156 -8.23 -2.47 -20.31
CA TYR A 156 -7.28 -1.95 -19.34
C TYR A 156 -5.89 -2.54 -19.57
N LEU A 157 -4.89 -1.86 -19.04
CA LEU A 157 -3.50 -2.27 -19.13
C LEU A 157 -3.05 -2.92 -17.82
N VAL A 158 -2.24 -3.96 -17.93
CA VAL A 158 -1.57 -4.64 -16.81
C VAL A 158 -0.08 -4.80 -17.11
N PRO A 159 0.77 -5.05 -16.09
CA PRO A 159 2.17 -5.40 -16.31
C PRO A 159 2.31 -6.61 -17.25
N ASN A 160 3.45 -6.71 -17.96
CA ASN A 160 3.64 -7.69 -19.01
C ASN A 160 4.97 -8.47 -18.86
N PRO A 161 4.94 -9.80 -18.65
CA PRO A 161 3.74 -10.61 -18.42
C PRO A 161 3.13 -10.37 -17.03
N PRO A 162 1.79 -10.38 -16.88
CA PRO A 162 1.15 -10.12 -15.59
C PRO A 162 1.45 -11.21 -14.56
N GLU A 163 1.67 -12.45 -15.01
CA GLU A 163 1.99 -13.59 -14.15
C GLU A 163 3.31 -13.38 -13.40
N GLU A 164 4.31 -12.80 -14.07
CA GLU A 164 5.60 -12.49 -13.44
C GLU A 164 5.46 -11.38 -12.39
N TYR A 165 4.66 -10.36 -12.68
CA TYR A 165 4.36 -9.30 -11.72
C TYR A 165 3.64 -9.83 -10.47
N LEU A 166 2.60 -10.64 -10.68
CA LEU A 166 1.79 -11.20 -9.60
C LEU A 166 2.58 -12.21 -8.77
N GLU A 167 3.43 -13.03 -9.38
CA GLU A 167 4.34 -13.92 -8.67
C GLU A 167 5.39 -13.14 -7.87
N ALA A 168 5.95 -12.06 -8.41
CA ALA A 168 6.90 -11.22 -7.68
C ALA A 168 6.25 -10.55 -6.45
N LYS A 169 4.97 -10.15 -6.55
CA LYS A 169 4.24 -9.48 -5.48
C LYS A 169 3.69 -10.45 -4.43
N TYR A 170 3.01 -11.51 -4.87
CA TYR A 170 2.22 -12.40 -4.02
C TYR A 170 2.82 -13.82 -3.89
N GLY A 171 3.93 -14.10 -4.56
CA GLY A 171 4.58 -15.41 -4.55
C GLY A 171 3.93 -16.42 -5.49
N PRO A 172 4.46 -17.66 -5.55
CA PRO A 172 4.08 -18.66 -6.56
C PRO A 172 2.64 -19.16 -6.44
N ASN A 173 1.98 -18.92 -5.30
CA ASN A 173 0.62 -19.37 -5.05
C ASN A 173 -0.44 -18.29 -5.36
N TRP A 174 -0.06 -17.18 -6.00
CA TRP A 174 -0.96 -16.04 -6.29
C TRP A 174 -2.27 -16.41 -7.00
N ILE A 175 -2.27 -17.53 -7.75
CA ILE A 175 -3.45 -18.05 -8.44
C ILE A 175 -4.52 -18.62 -7.50
N THR A 176 -4.19 -18.88 -6.23
CA THR A 176 -5.15 -19.37 -5.24
C THR A 176 -5.78 -18.19 -4.50
N PRO A 177 -7.12 -18.01 -4.57
CA PRO A 177 -7.80 -16.97 -3.80
C PRO A 177 -7.64 -17.19 -2.30
N LYS A 178 -7.21 -16.14 -1.59
CA LYS A 178 -7.11 -16.13 -0.12
C LYS A 178 -7.13 -14.71 0.44
N GLU A 179 -7.67 -14.56 1.63
CA GLU A 179 -7.77 -13.28 2.36
C GLU A 179 -6.49 -12.96 3.13
N ASP A 180 -5.74 -13.97 3.57
CA ASP A 180 -4.50 -13.86 4.37
C ASP A 180 -3.24 -13.78 3.49
N TYR A 181 -3.23 -12.84 2.55
CA TYR A 181 -2.17 -12.72 1.54
C TYR A 181 -0.87 -12.10 2.10
N GLU A 182 -0.92 -11.45 3.26
CA GLU A 182 0.15 -10.59 3.77
C GLU A 182 1.41 -11.41 4.09
N ARG A 183 1.26 -12.62 4.62
CA ARG A 183 2.39 -13.52 4.89
C ARG A 183 3.15 -13.86 3.60
N ASP A 184 2.45 -14.12 2.50
CA ASP A 184 3.09 -14.46 1.22
C ASP A 184 3.86 -13.27 0.64
N VAL A 185 3.32 -12.06 0.81
CA VAL A 185 3.99 -10.81 0.43
C VAL A 185 5.26 -10.63 1.26
N LEU A 186 5.19 -10.80 2.59
CA LEU A 186 6.36 -10.69 3.45
C LEU A 186 7.42 -11.77 3.16
N ASP A 187 6.99 -12.97 2.75
CA ASP A 187 7.91 -14.02 2.30
C ASP A 187 8.59 -13.65 0.97
N GLN A 188 7.95 -12.89 0.08
CA GLN A 188 8.63 -12.35 -1.10
C GLN A 188 9.62 -11.26 -0.71
N VAL A 189 9.27 -10.39 0.23
CA VAL A 189 10.19 -9.37 0.76
C VAL A 189 11.44 -10.01 1.36
N ALA A 190 11.31 -11.11 2.10
CA ALA A 190 12.44 -11.80 2.70
C ALA A 190 13.42 -12.41 1.68
N LYS A 191 12.98 -12.68 0.44
CA LYS A 191 13.82 -13.23 -0.63
C LYS A 191 14.67 -12.18 -1.34
N SER A 192 14.27 -10.90 -1.31
CA SER A 192 14.99 -9.85 -2.03
C SER A 192 16.12 -9.27 -1.18
N THR A 193 17.32 -9.23 -1.76
CA THR A 193 18.55 -8.79 -1.10
C THR A 193 18.65 -7.27 -0.94
N ASP A 194 17.89 -6.51 -1.75
CA ASP A 194 17.93 -5.04 -1.81
C ASP A 194 16.92 -4.35 -0.89
N ASN A 195 16.31 -5.12 0.03
CA ASN A 195 15.21 -4.68 0.88
C ASN A 195 15.65 -4.10 2.23
N LYS A 196 16.95 -3.95 2.47
CA LYS A 196 17.43 -3.34 3.71
C LYS A 196 17.35 -1.83 3.61
N VAL A 197 16.58 -1.24 4.51
CA VAL A 197 16.49 0.21 4.63
C VAL A 197 17.47 0.65 5.71
N GLU A 198 18.36 1.59 5.37
CA GLU A 198 19.29 2.12 6.37
C GLU A 198 18.54 2.98 7.40
N PRO A 199 18.73 2.73 8.71
CA PRO A 199 18.18 3.59 9.75
C PRO A 199 18.72 5.02 9.65
N SER A 200 17.89 6.02 9.97
CA SER A 200 18.36 7.40 10.08
C SER A 200 19.39 7.54 11.21
N ARG A 201 20.55 8.14 10.91
CA ARG A 201 21.57 8.44 11.92
C ARG A 201 21.26 9.78 12.58
N GLY A 202 20.99 9.77 13.88
CA GLY A 202 20.88 10.99 14.70
C GLY A 202 19.45 11.48 14.99
N GLN A 203 18.42 10.73 14.58
CA GLN A 203 17.05 10.95 15.04
C GLN A 203 16.80 10.22 16.36
N SER A 204 15.86 10.75 17.17
CA SER A 204 15.34 10.01 18.32
C SER A 204 14.73 8.70 17.84
N PRO A 205 14.92 7.58 18.56
CA PRO A 205 14.34 6.31 18.18
C PRO A 205 12.81 6.38 18.22
N THR A 206 12.15 5.80 17.22
CA THR A 206 10.73 5.49 17.28
C THR A 206 10.51 4.35 18.25
N LYS A 207 9.53 4.48 19.14
CA LYS A 207 9.25 3.48 20.17
C LYS A 207 7.96 2.74 19.88
N PHE A 208 7.95 1.45 20.17
CA PHE A 208 6.74 0.63 20.15
C PHE A 208 6.57 -0.01 21.50
N ARG A 209 5.39 0.16 22.10
CA ARG A 209 4.99 -0.46 23.35
C ARG A 209 4.02 -1.60 23.06
N VAL A 210 4.34 -2.80 23.52
CA VAL A 210 3.51 -3.98 23.31
C VAL A 210 2.69 -4.26 24.56
N LEU A 211 1.37 -4.25 24.41
CA LEU A 211 0.42 -4.70 25.41
C LEU A 211 -0.21 -6.03 25.01
N ASN A 212 -0.63 -6.83 25.98
CA ASN A 212 -1.49 -7.99 25.74
C ASN A 212 -2.98 -7.60 25.73
N GLN A 213 -3.88 -8.56 25.52
CA GLN A 213 -5.34 -8.34 25.51
C GLN A 213 -5.90 -7.77 26.83
N ARG A 214 -5.19 -7.95 27.95
CA ARG A 214 -5.56 -7.38 29.26
C ARG A 214 -4.96 -6.00 29.49
N HIS A 215 -4.36 -5.38 28.47
CA HIS A 215 -3.63 -4.11 28.54
C HIS A 215 -2.43 -4.16 29.50
N GLU A 216 -1.86 -5.34 29.71
CA GLU A 216 -0.64 -5.53 30.51
C GLU A 216 0.59 -5.47 29.59
N LEU A 217 1.70 -4.96 30.11
CA LEU A 217 2.96 -4.85 29.39
C LEU A 217 3.51 -6.23 29.05
N VAL A 218 3.98 -6.40 27.81
CA VAL A 218 4.61 -7.64 27.36
C VAL A 218 6.12 -7.44 27.27
N ARG A 219 6.84 -8.13 28.17
CA ARG A 219 8.30 -8.21 28.14
C ARG A 219 8.74 -9.31 27.17
N GLY A 220 9.77 -9.04 26.37
CA GLY A 220 10.33 -10.03 25.46
C GLY A 220 9.45 -10.34 24.25
N ALA A 221 8.50 -9.47 23.91
CA ALA A 221 7.79 -9.54 22.65
C ALA A 221 8.76 -9.24 21.51
N GLU A 222 8.79 -10.08 20.49
CA GLU A 222 9.52 -9.85 19.25
C GLU A 222 8.73 -8.89 18.38
N VAL A 223 9.36 -7.78 17.99
CA VAL A 223 8.82 -6.83 17.04
C VAL A 223 9.78 -6.77 15.87
N SER A 224 9.25 -6.98 14.67
CA SER A 224 10.00 -6.89 13.42
C SER A 224 9.41 -5.77 12.58
N VAL A 225 10.23 -4.78 12.21
CA VAL A 225 9.88 -3.77 11.20
C VAL A 225 10.45 -4.25 9.87
N VAL A 226 9.56 -4.52 8.91
CA VAL A 226 9.91 -5.16 7.63
C VAL A 226 10.98 -4.34 6.89
N GLY A 227 12.12 -4.97 6.62
CA GLY A 227 13.29 -4.39 5.96
C GLY A 227 14.22 -3.54 6.83
N LEU A 228 13.87 -3.30 8.10
CA LEU A 228 14.72 -2.53 9.03
C LEU A 228 15.41 -3.43 10.05
N GLY A 229 14.67 -4.33 10.68
CA GLY A 229 15.22 -5.28 11.65
C GLY A 229 14.20 -5.82 12.63
N GLU A 230 14.67 -6.65 13.55
CA GLU A 230 13.90 -7.28 14.62
C GLU A 230 14.57 -7.01 15.98
N ALA A 231 13.75 -6.83 17.02
CA ALA A 231 14.21 -6.61 18.37
C ALA A 231 13.16 -7.05 19.39
N LEU A 232 13.59 -7.27 20.64
CA LEU A 232 12.73 -7.68 21.74
C LEU A 232 12.36 -6.49 22.62
N THR A 233 11.13 -6.47 23.14
CA THR A 233 10.72 -5.48 24.13
C THR A 233 11.47 -5.65 25.46
N ASN A 234 11.77 -4.51 26.09
CA ASN A 234 12.41 -4.44 27.40
C ASN A 234 11.42 -4.72 28.55
N ASP A 235 11.86 -4.50 29.81
CA ASP A 235 11.04 -4.75 31.01
C ASP A 235 9.80 -3.83 31.10
N ASP A 236 9.83 -2.68 30.43
CA ASP A 236 8.71 -1.73 30.35
C ASP A 236 7.81 -1.97 29.12
N GLY A 237 8.05 -3.05 28.37
CA GLY A 237 7.30 -3.43 27.16
C GLY A 237 7.64 -2.61 25.92
N TYR A 238 8.75 -1.85 25.92
CA TYR A 238 9.17 -1.01 24.80
C TYR A 238 10.27 -1.65 23.96
N VAL A 239 10.22 -1.39 22.66
CA VAL A 239 11.29 -1.64 21.69
C VAL A 239 11.50 -0.39 20.84
N GLU A 240 12.72 -0.19 20.34
CA GLU A 240 13.15 1.04 19.67
C GLU A 240 13.71 0.75 18.28
N PHE A 241 13.32 1.55 17.28
CA PHE A 241 13.80 1.47 15.90
C PHE A 241 14.15 2.86 15.36
N GLY A 242 15.19 2.94 14.52
CA GLY A 242 15.52 4.16 13.79
C GLY A 242 14.78 4.22 12.46
N LEU A 243 13.55 4.74 12.44
CA LEU A 243 12.81 4.91 11.19
C LEU A 243 13.47 5.98 10.30
N PRO A 244 13.66 5.74 8.99
CA PRO A 244 14.33 6.69 8.10
C PRO A 244 13.48 7.93 7.79
N ILE A 245 12.18 7.73 7.54
CA ILE A 245 11.25 8.76 7.07
C ILE A 245 9.84 8.50 7.62
N LYS A 246 8.98 9.51 7.55
CA LYS A 246 7.55 9.30 7.74
C LYS A 246 7.01 8.61 6.49
N ASP A 247 6.50 7.39 6.64
CA ASP A 247 5.97 6.56 5.55
C ASP A 247 5.12 5.44 6.15
N PHE A 248 4.51 4.62 5.29
CA PHE A 248 3.93 3.35 5.68
C PHE A 248 5.01 2.30 5.94
N TYR A 249 4.80 1.50 6.98
CA TYR A 249 5.63 0.36 7.34
C TYR A 249 4.77 -0.87 7.61
N ALA A 250 5.30 -2.04 7.29
CA ALA A 250 4.75 -3.31 7.75
C ALA A 250 5.52 -3.79 8.98
N LEU A 251 4.80 -4.32 9.97
CA LEU A 251 5.37 -4.88 11.20
C LEU A 251 4.88 -6.30 11.43
N VAL A 252 5.69 -7.11 12.12
CA VAL A 252 5.29 -8.40 12.67
C VAL A 252 5.55 -8.40 14.15
N ILE A 253 4.55 -8.71 14.96
CA ILE A 253 4.64 -8.71 16.42
C ILE A 253 4.34 -10.12 16.93
N LYS A 254 5.24 -10.67 17.76
CA LYS A 254 5.13 -12.03 18.32
C LYS A 254 5.40 -12.05 19.80
N PHE A 255 4.59 -12.79 20.55
CA PHE A 255 4.82 -13.11 21.96
C PHE A 255 3.91 -14.26 22.37
N ASP A 256 4.36 -15.10 23.32
CA ASP A 256 3.64 -16.32 23.70
C ASP A 256 3.25 -17.15 22.46
N ASP A 257 1.97 -17.46 22.28
CA ASP A 257 1.41 -18.16 21.10
C ASP A 257 0.77 -17.18 20.09
N HIS A 258 1.01 -15.87 20.25
CA HIS A 258 0.44 -14.81 19.42
C HIS A 258 1.45 -14.37 18.35
N GLU A 259 1.01 -14.29 17.10
CA GLU A 259 1.69 -13.65 15.99
C GLU A 259 0.67 -12.80 15.24
N GLU A 260 1.01 -11.54 14.97
CA GLU A 260 0.19 -10.65 14.18
C GLU A 260 1.02 -9.83 13.20
N ILE A 261 0.50 -9.69 11.98
CA ILE A 261 1.03 -8.80 10.96
C ILE A 261 0.24 -7.50 11.03
N LEU A 262 0.95 -6.38 11.18
CA LEU A 262 0.41 -5.06 10.88
C LEU A 262 0.90 -4.71 9.48
N TYR A 263 0.02 -4.85 8.49
CA TYR A 263 0.44 -4.78 7.09
C TYR A 263 0.79 -3.35 6.67
N GLN A 264 0.05 -2.37 7.17
CA GLN A 264 0.23 -0.96 6.80
C GLN A 264 0.02 -0.04 8.00
N GLU A 265 1.11 0.49 8.55
CA GLU A 265 1.12 1.47 9.64
C GLU A 265 1.82 2.76 9.19
N LEU A 266 1.15 3.91 9.29
CA LEU A 266 1.75 5.21 9.02
C LEU A 266 2.56 5.65 10.23
N LEU A 267 3.89 5.60 10.13
CA LEU A 267 4.77 5.87 11.26
C LEU A 267 5.60 7.12 11.03
N THR A 268 5.78 7.90 12.10
CA THR A 268 6.63 9.10 12.12
C THR A 268 7.91 8.81 12.91
N PRO A 269 9.10 9.11 12.36
CA PRO A 269 10.36 8.96 13.08
C PRO A 269 10.38 9.72 14.42
N GLY A 270 10.78 9.05 15.50
CA GLY A 270 10.87 9.60 16.84
C GLY A 270 9.55 9.64 17.64
N ALA A 271 8.42 9.25 17.04
CA ALA A 271 7.16 9.09 17.76
C ALA A 271 7.14 7.80 18.60
N SER A 272 6.16 7.68 19.50
CA SER A 272 5.94 6.49 20.32
C SER A 272 4.56 5.93 20.05
N TYR A 273 4.49 4.61 19.86
CA TYR A 273 3.28 3.91 19.44
C TYR A 273 2.94 2.79 20.42
N VAL A 274 1.66 2.54 20.64
CA VAL A 274 1.13 1.42 21.41
C VAL A 274 0.47 0.43 20.48
N TYR A 275 0.88 -0.82 20.64
CA TYR A 275 0.24 -1.97 20.05
C TYR A 275 -0.60 -2.72 21.08
N THR A 276 -1.81 -3.12 20.70
CA THR A 276 -2.64 -4.07 21.43
C THR A 276 -3.20 -5.09 20.44
N PRO A 277 -3.13 -6.40 20.76
CA PRO A 277 -3.64 -7.46 19.88
C PRO A 277 -5.16 -7.41 19.78
N ASP A 278 -5.68 -7.74 18.60
CA ASP A 278 -7.11 -7.95 18.38
C ASP A 278 -7.37 -9.40 17.94
N PRO A 279 -7.88 -10.27 18.83
CA PRO A 279 -8.13 -11.68 18.48
C PRO A 279 -9.25 -11.88 17.46
N SER A 280 -10.05 -10.84 17.17
CA SER A 280 -11.14 -10.93 16.20
C SER A 280 -10.64 -10.82 14.75
N THR A 281 -9.45 -10.26 14.55
CA THR A 281 -8.85 -10.10 13.23
C THR A 281 -7.81 -11.19 12.98
N LYS A 282 -7.88 -11.84 11.83
CA LYS A 282 -7.00 -12.96 11.46
C LYS A 282 -5.95 -12.62 10.40
N ASN A 283 -6.12 -11.47 9.75
CA ASN A 283 -5.33 -11.04 8.60
C ASN A 283 -4.69 -9.68 8.90
N GLY A 284 -3.78 -9.22 8.04
CA GLY A 284 -2.94 -8.06 8.32
C GLY A 284 -3.74 -6.81 8.67
N ARG A 285 -3.65 -6.33 9.92
CA ARG A 285 -4.32 -5.10 10.33
C ARG A 285 -3.58 -3.88 9.78
N CYS A 286 -4.32 -2.80 9.55
CA CYS A 286 -3.79 -1.55 9.04
C CYS A 286 -4.19 -0.41 9.98
N MET A 287 -3.28 0.53 10.22
CA MET A 287 -3.52 1.76 10.97
C MET A 287 -4.08 1.52 12.38
N VAL A 288 -3.57 0.51 13.10
CA VAL A 288 -4.05 0.13 14.43
C VAL A 288 -3.13 0.55 15.57
N LEU A 289 -1.90 0.99 15.26
CA LEU A 289 -1.02 1.56 16.27
C LEU A 289 -1.57 2.91 16.73
N SER A 290 -1.63 3.10 18.05
CA SER A 290 -2.04 4.37 18.66
C SER A 290 -0.80 5.15 19.09
N GLU A 291 -0.71 6.43 18.73
CA GLU A 291 0.38 7.29 19.21
C GLU A 291 0.21 7.60 20.71
N GLU A 292 1.30 7.60 21.48
CA GLU A 292 1.34 7.95 22.91
C GLU A 292 1.33 9.47 23.18
#